data_AF-A0A7Y9B183-F1
#
_entry.id   AF-A0A7Y9B183-F1
#
_cell.length_a   1.000
_cell.length_b   1.000
_cell.length_c   1.000
_cell.angle_alpha   90.00
_cell.angle_beta   90.00
_cell.angle_gamma   90.00
#
_symmetry.space_group_name_H-M   'P 1'
#
loop_
_entity.id
_entity.type
_entity.pdbx_description
1 polymer ?
#
loop_
_entity_poly.entity_id
_entity_poly.type
_entity_poly.pdbx_seq_one_letter_code
_entity_poly.pdbx_strand_id
1 'polypeptide(L)'
;MGVIKKRRNSKCFSLLIAFTICITVFFSGLVYADEEEAPDADTAITENYWVELEKDGHVDGGVYPKHLMKLQDSVLKNFNLARGGDSPSTGVYKNLNTLTYVAGMDMFDYISKPELQDNEGANGDPNYQDDKYHNPFNFSFKSDFIRDRDQLNVYGDISVNNNTENASVGSHAIGDKLNLDFSVKLDNLSKWQNSRLWWDINGHSKGMAWKTHGTEGYIATDSELVFVLNIPRGITVPNVNDLKFRVEGLNSLKFKKAERVGDKLIIRIHPSLNENGYLSARDYYAYLKTISTVKVSVEGLSVNSKAAVNENVTITGSVVGVQDELVTDSMEVAKNKAGAGSDDVRAAYFFAAKQSNAGRDAAAPKDKPNLISYTFKVNKAADNPVPNKPAKPVKPTKQNRLPRTGDNADWLLYAVLLGVSGAVLGGIGYRRRRKEN
;
A
#
# COMPACT_ATOMS: atom_id res chain seq x y z
N MET A 1 84.74 -14.24 -34.43
CA MET A 1 84.08 -15.19 -35.36
C MET A 1 82.66 -15.38 -34.84
N GLY A 2 81.66 -14.65 -35.33
CA GLY A 2 80.81 -14.98 -36.50
C GLY A 2 79.72 -15.98 -36.05
N VAL A 3 78.40 -15.78 -36.19
CA VAL A 3 77.59 -15.12 -37.23
C VAL A 3 76.22 -14.70 -36.66
N ILE A 4 75.66 -13.63 -37.23
CA ILE A 4 74.33 -13.04 -37.01
C ILE A 4 73.23 -13.78 -37.80
N LYS A 5 72.01 -13.92 -37.25
CA LYS A 5 70.78 -13.74 -38.06
C LYS A 5 69.59 -13.19 -37.27
N LYS A 6 68.80 -12.41 -38.00
CA LYS A 6 67.86 -11.34 -37.63
C LYS A 6 66.41 -11.83 -37.47
N ARG A 7 65.68 -11.18 -36.54
CA ARG A 7 64.26 -10.75 -36.53
C ARG A 7 63.18 -11.55 -37.32
N ARG A 8 62.04 -11.77 -36.64
CA ARG A 8 60.73 -11.34 -37.16
C ARG A 8 59.72 -11.06 -36.03
N ASN A 9 59.09 -9.88 -36.11
CA ASN A 9 57.97 -9.44 -35.29
C ASN A 9 56.72 -10.31 -35.55
N SER A 10 55.90 -10.55 -34.52
CA SER A 10 54.45 -10.38 -34.66
C SER A 10 53.92 -9.60 -33.45
N LYS A 11 53.31 -8.46 -33.77
CA LYS A 11 52.39 -7.74 -32.90
C LYS A 11 51.11 -8.57 -32.70
N CYS A 12 50.37 -8.18 -31.67
CA CYS A 12 48.93 -8.37 -31.47
C CYS A 12 48.50 -9.50 -30.51
N PHE A 13 47.62 -9.08 -29.59
CA PHE A 13 46.76 -9.82 -28.66
C PHE A 13 47.33 -10.21 -27.29
N SER A 14 47.38 -9.23 -26.39
CA SER A 14 47.35 -9.48 -24.94
C SER A 14 46.34 -8.56 -24.24
N LEU A 15 45.14 -8.42 -24.82
CA LEU A 15 44.08 -7.52 -24.31
C LEU A 15 42.66 -8.08 -24.54
N LEU A 16 42.50 -9.40 -24.51
CA LEU A 16 41.20 -10.07 -24.68
C LEU A 16 41.09 -11.35 -23.85
N ILE A 17 41.51 -11.27 -22.59
CA ILE A 17 41.03 -12.16 -21.51
C ILE A 17 40.40 -11.26 -20.44
N ALA A 18 39.51 -10.41 -20.92
CA ALA A 18 38.40 -9.83 -20.19
C ALA A 18 37.22 -10.09 -21.12
N PHE A 19 36.48 -11.15 -20.85
CA PHE A 19 35.10 -11.45 -21.23
C PHE A 19 34.92 -12.98 -21.16
N THR A 20 33.80 -13.38 -20.56
CA THR A 20 33.22 -14.72 -20.63
C THR A 20 33.77 -15.80 -19.67
N ILE A 21 33.75 -15.52 -18.36
CA ILE A 21 33.23 -16.53 -17.43
C ILE A 21 31.73 -16.28 -17.35
N CYS A 22 31.01 -16.71 -18.38
CA CYS A 22 29.58 -16.96 -18.24
C CYS A 22 29.48 -18.14 -17.27
N ILE A 23 29.07 -17.86 -16.03
CA ILE A 23 28.53 -18.90 -15.16
C ILE A 23 27.27 -19.39 -15.88
N THR A 24 27.40 -20.51 -16.60
CA THR A 24 26.24 -21.28 -17.03
C THR A 24 25.65 -21.89 -15.78
N VAL A 25 24.78 -21.15 -15.11
CA VAL A 25 23.85 -21.74 -14.16
C VAL A 25 22.91 -22.60 -15.00
N PHE A 26 23.09 -23.91 -14.95
CA PHE A 26 22.13 -24.85 -15.52
C PHE A 26 20.88 -24.79 -14.63
N PHE A 27 19.94 -23.91 -14.98
CA PHE A 27 18.62 -23.86 -14.35
C PHE A 27 17.77 -24.99 -14.94
N SER A 28 17.40 -25.97 -14.12
CA SER A 28 16.47 -27.05 -14.49
C SER A 28 14.99 -26.71 -14.21
N GLY A 29 14.66 -25.43 -14.09
CA GLY A 29 13.28 -24.94 -14.09
C GLY A 29 12.82 -24.58 -15.51
N LEU A 30 11.53 -24.67 -15.81
CA LEU A 30 10.95 -23.99 -16.96
C LEU A 30 11.12 -22.48 -16.72
N VAL A 31 12.19 -21.90 -17.28
CA VAL A 31 12.42 -20.46 -17.33
C VAL A 31 11.83 -19.99 -18.66
N TYR A 32 10.79 -19.15 -18.61
CA TYR A 32 10.35 -18.45 -19.82
C TYR A 32 11.34 -17.32 -20.05
N ALA A 33 12.10 -17.40 -21.15
CA ALA A 33 12.61 -16.20 -21.77
C ALA A 33 11.39 -15.48 -22.34
N ASP A 34 10.78 -14.57 -21.58
CA ASP A 34 9.86 -13.61 -22.18
C ASP A 34 10.70 -12.77 -23.14
N GLU A 35 10.29 -12.71 -24.41
CA GLU A 35 10.92 -11.86 -25.43
C GLU A 35 10.73 -10.35 -25.13
N GLU A 36 9.96 -10.01 -24.10
CA GLU A 36 9.77 -8.63 -23.61
C GLU A 36 10.76 -8.33 -22.48
N GLU A 37 11.84 -7.62 -22.80
CA GLU A 37 12.64 -6.91 -21.80
C GLU A 37 11.71 -6.01 -20.96
N ALA A 38 11.98 -5.87 -19.65
CA ALA A 38 11.24 -4.95 -18.80
C ALA A 38 11.24 -3.56 -19.47
N PRO A 39 10.07 -2.89 -19.60
CA PRO A 39 10.01 -1.59 -20.25
C PRO A 39 10.98 -0.60 -19.61
N ASP A 40 11.57 0.27 -20.42
CA ASP A 40 12.48 1.28 -19.88
C ASP A 40 11.75 2.31 -19.00
N ALA A 41 12.54 3.09 -18.27
CA ALA A 41 11.98 4.08 -17.36
C ALA A 41 11.18 5.19 -18.08
N ASP A 42 11.51 5.53 -19.32
CA ASP A 42 10.77 6.54 -20.09
C ASP A 42 9.38 6.04 -20.47
N THR A 43 9.27 4.78 -20.86
CA THR A 43 8.01 4.10 -21.18
C THR A 43 7.13 4.05 -19.93
N ALA A 44 7.68 3.64 -18.79
CA ALA A 44 6.97 3.62 -17.53
C ALA A 44 6.42 5.01 -17.17
N ILE A 45 7.24 6.06 -17.25
CA ILE A 45 6.83 7.43 -16.95
C ILE A 45 5.74 7.92 -17.91
N THR A 46 5.87 7.63 -19.20
CA THR A 46 4.96 8.11 -20.24
C THR A 46 3.58 7.47 -20.14
N GLU A 47 3.51 6.18 -19.83
CA GLU A 47 2.24 5.44 -19.75
C GLU A 47 1.52 5.59 -18.41
N ASN A 48 2.21 6.07 -17.37
CA ASN A 48 1.64 6.12 -16.03
C ASN A 48 0.72 7.33 -15.82
N TYR A 49 -0.57 7.05 -15.74
CA TYR A 49 -1.61 8.05 -15.47
C TYR A 49 -2.13 8.02 -14.03
N TRP A 50 -1.67 7.08 -13.19
CA TRP A 50 -2.19 6.87 -11.83
C TRP A 50 -1.22 7.29 -10.73
N VAL A 51 0.10 7.35 -11.00
CA VAL A 51 1.11 7.88 -10.10
C VAL A 51 2.09 8.78 -10.86
N GLU A 52 2.72 9.70 -10.13
CA GLU A 52 3.77 10.55 -10.70
C GLU A 52 5.14 9.88 -10.52
N LEU A 53 5.90 9.77 -11.61
CA LEU A 53 7.17 9.08 -11.66
C LEU A 53 8.30 9.99 -12.17
N GLU A 54 9.53 9.66 -11.81
CA GLU A 54 10.75 10.28 -12.32
C GLU A 54 11.88 9.25 -12.45
N LYS A 55 12.95 9.62 -13.15
CA LYS A 55 14.19 8.85 -13.15
C LYS A 55 15.04 9.23 -11.95
N ASP A 56 15.76 8.26 -11.40
CA ASP A 56 16.78 8.53 -10.38
C ASP A 56 18.06 7.74 -10.67
N GLY A 57 19.17 8.45 -10.83
CA GLY A 57 20.46 7.85 -11.19
C GLY A 57 21.06 6.96 -10.10
N HIS A 58 20.54 7.00 -8.88
CA HIS A 58 21.04 6.18 -7.77
C HIS A 58 20.39 4.79 -7.68
N VAL A 59 19.39 4.53 -8.51
CA VAL A 59 18.74 3.22 -8.66
C VAL A 59 18.97 2.70 -10.09
N ASP A 60 20.21 2.79 -10.53
CA ASP A 60 20.69 2.41 -11.86
C ASP A 60 19.91 3.05 -13.03
N GLY A 61 19.39 4.28 -12.82
CA GLY A 61 18.63 5.03 -13.82
C GLY A 61 17.17 4.56 -13.97
N GLY A 62 16.73 3.68 -13.07
CA GLY A 62 15.37 3.15 -13.01
C GLY A 62 14.32 4.18 -12.59
N VAL A 63 13.08 3.70 -12.55
CA VAL A 63 11.90 4.49 -12.22
C VAL A 63 11.80 4.71 -10.70
N TYR A 64 11.43 5.92 -10.31
CA TYR A 64 11.24 6.34 -8.93
C TYR A 64 9.88 7.02 -8.76
N PRO A 65 9.02 6.59 -7.81
CA PRO A 65 7.80 7.32 -7.51
C PRO A 65 8.10 8.68 -6.88
N LYS A 66 7.52 9.75 -7.43
CA LYS A 66 7.68 11.11 -6.90
C LYS A 66 7.10 11.22 -5.50
N HIS A 67 7.52 12.27 -4.81
CA HIS A 67 7.16 12.62 -3.44
C HIS A 67 7.78 11.72 -2.37
N LEU A 68 8.22 10.51 -2.67
CA LEU A 68 9.00 9.72 -1.71
C LEU A 68 10.31 10.44 -1.33
N MET A 69 10.75 10.19 -0.10
CA MET A 69 12.09 10.50 0.40
C MET A 69 13.11 9.93 -0.57
N LYS A 70 14.25 10.58 -0.70
CA LYS A 70 15.34 10.04 -1.51
C LYS A 70 16.15 9.03 -0.71
N LEU A 71 16.65 7.97 -1.35
CA LEU A 71 17.45 6.93 -0.67
C LEU A 71 18.75 7.47 -0.05
N GLN A 72 19.19 8.66 -0.48
CA GLN A 72 20.33 9.39 0.06
C GLN A 72 19.97 10.12 1.37
N ASP A 73 18.68 10.32 1.63
CA ASP A 73 18.16 10.90 2.88
C ASP A 73 17.79 9.83 3.91
N SER A 74 17.70 8.56 3.48
CA SER A 74 17.43 7.41 4.35
C SER A 74 18.45 7.30 5.48
N VAL A 75 18.00 6.81 6.64
CA VAL A 75 18.90 6.45 7.75
C VAL A 75 19.86 5.31 7.39
N LEU A 76 19.60 4.57 6.31
CA LEU A 76 20.45 3.48 5.79
C LEU A 76 21.44 3.95 4.70
N LYS A 77 21.52 5.26 4.42
CA LYS A 77 22.37 5.84 3.36
C LYS A 77 23.86 5.48 3.41
N ASN A 78 24.35 5.02 4.57
CA ASN A 78 25.75 4.63 4.76
C ASN A 78 26.09 3.28 4.12
N PHE A 79 25.09 2.49 3.71
CA PHE A 79 25.28 1.22 3.00
C PHE A 79 24.96 1.41 1.52
N ASN A 80 25.79 0.81 0.68
CA ASN A 80 25.51 0.71 -0.75
C ASN A 80 24.30 -0.19 -0.97
N LEU A 81 23.45 0.18 -1.91
CA LEU A 81 22.41 -0.72 -2.40
C LEU A 81 23.07 -1.94 -3.05
N ALA A 82 22.55 -3.13 -2.75
CA ALA A 82 22.91 -4.34 -3.45
C ALA A 82 22.63 -4.14 -4.94
N ARG A 83 23.67 -4.18 -5.77
CA ARG A 83 23.55 -4.00 -7.23
C ARG A 83 23.04 -5.31 -7.84
N GLY A 84 21.85 -5.28 -8.44
CA GLY A 84 21.18 -6.50 -8.87
C GLY A 84 20.04 -6.35 -9.88
N GLY A 85 19.95 -5.24 -10.61
CA GLY A 85 18.89 -4.99 -11.60
C GLY A 85 17.92 -3.90 -11.15
N ASP A 86 17.25 -3.30 -12.13
CA ASP A 86 16.36 -2.13 -12.06
C ASP A 86 15.54 -2.03 -10.78
N SER A 87 15.41 -0.83 -10.20
CA SER A 87 14.53 -0.49 -9.05
C SER A 87 13.40 -1.52 -8.83
N PRO A 88 13.56 -2.52 -7.94
CA PRO A 88 12.60 -3.60 -7.85
C PRO A 88 11.28 -3.03 -7.36
N SER A 89 10.25 -3.14 -8.19
CA SER A 89 9.02 -2.37 -8.02
C SER A 89 7.78 -3.15 -8.41
N THR A 90 6.66 -2.77 -7.79
CA THR A 90 5.34 -3.28 -8.14
C THR A 90 4.37 -2.14 -8.46
N GLY A 91 3.54 -2.35 -9.47
CA GLY A 91 2.51 -1.41 -9.91
C GLY A 91 3.02 -0.10 -10.53
N VAL A 92 4.33 0.05 -10.70
CA VAL A 92 4.97 1.15 -11.44
C VAL A 92 4.75 1.00 -12.93
N TYR A 93 4.94 -0.21 -13.45
CA TYR A 93 4.65 -0.56 -14.83
C TYR A 93 3.19 -1.02 -14.97
N LYS A 94 2.59 -0.72 -16.12
CA LYS A 94 1.17 -0.98 -16.37
C LYS A 94 0.84 -2.47 -16.26
N ASN A 95 1.63 -3.32 -16.92
CA ASN A 95 1.38 -4.75 -17.06
C ASN A 95 2.51 -5.62 -16.48
N LEU A 96 3.47 -5.04 -15.75
CA LEU A 96 4.66 -5.73 -15.25
C LEU A 96 4.96 -5.38 -13.79
N ASN A 97 5.52 -6.34 -13.06
CA ASN A 97 6.12 -6.12 -11.74
C ASN A 97 7.59 -6.57 -11.80
N THR A 98 8.53 -5.68 -11.48
CA THR A 98 9.97 -5.97 -11.54
C THR A 98 10.50 -6.58 -10.24
N LEU A 99 9.66 -6.75 -9.21
CA LEU A 99 10.06 -7.41 -7.95
C LEU A 99 10.69 -8.78 -8.17
N THR A 100 10.24 -9.55 -9.16
CA THR A 100 10.74 -10.90 -9.45
C THR A 100 11.80 -10.95 -10.54
N TYR A 101 12.20 -9.81 -11.09
CA TYR A 101 13.20 -9.75 -12.16
C TYR A 101 14.60 -9.77 -11.58
N VAL A 102 15.43 -10.71 -12.02
CA VAL A 102 16.83 -10.79 -11.63
C VAL A 102 17.68 -11.09 -12.86
N ALA A 103 18.72 -10.27 -13.07
CA ALA A 103 19.61 -10.36 -14.23
C ALA A 103 18.86 -10.42 -15.58
N GLY A 104 17.77 -9.64 -15.71
CA GLY A 104 16.95 -9.57 -16.92
C GLY A 104 15.98 -10.75 -17.12
N MET A 105 15.85 -11.65 -16.15
CA MET A 105 14.92 -12.79 -16.21
C MET A 105 13.83 -12.67 -15.16
N ASP A 106 12.59 -13.00 -15.53
CA ASP A 106 11.49 -13.10 -14.57
C ASP A 106 11.56 -14.41 -13.80
N MET A 107 11.88 -14.31 -12.50
CA MET A 107 12.02 -15.46 -11.60
C MET A 107 10.71 -15.79 -10.85
N PHE A 108 9.56 -15.24 -11.25
CA PHE A 108 8.29 -15.44 -10.56
C PHE A 108 7.95 -16.92 -10.33
N ASP A 109 8.10 -17.77 -11.36
CA ASP A 109 7.76 -19.20 -11.26
C ASP A 109 8.64 -19.96 -10.25
N TYR A 110 9.87 -19.49 -10.06
CA TYR A 110 10.80 -20.04 -9.06
C TYR A 110 10.45 -19.53 -7.66
N ILE A 111 10.19 -18.23 -7.51
CA ILE A 111 9.87 -17.57 -6.23
C ILE A 111 8.50 -18.02 -5.69
N SER A 112 7.55 -18.32 -6.58
CA SER A 112 6.18 -18.73 -6.22
C SER A 112 6.03 -20.21 -5.87
N LYS A 113 7.10 -21.00 -6.03
CA LYS A 113 7.15 -22.44 -5.73
C LYS A 113 8.31 -22.75 -4.77
N PRO A 114 8.32 -22.13 -3.57
CA PRO A 114 9.40 -22.28 -2.59
C PRO A 114 9.65 -23.74 -2.18
N GLU A 115 8.64 -24.61 -2.25
CA GLU A 115 8.74 -26.05 -1.97
C GLU A 115 9.57 -26.85 -2.97
N LEU A 116 9.91 -26.27 -4.13
CA LEU A 116 10.74 -26.91 -5.16
C LEU A 116 12.22 -26.53 -5.05
N GLN A 117 12.58 -25.64 -4.13
CA GLN A 117 13.98 -25.26 -3.91
C GLN A 117 14.71 -26.38 -3.16
N ASP A 118 15.93 -26.66 -3.61
CA ASP A 118 16.87 -27.58 -3.02
C ASP A 118 17.97 -26.83 -2.24
N ASN A 119 18.59 -27.51 -1.27
CA ASN A 119 19.66 -26.98 -0.44
C ASN A 119 20.77 -28.01 -0.28
N GLU A 120 22.00 -27.53 -0.14
CA GLU A 120 23.15 -28.37 0.13
C GLU A 120 23.48 -28.41 1.64
N GLY A 121 23.40 -29.60 2.24
CA GLY A 121 24.13 -29.97 3.44
C GLY A 121 23.42 -29.77 4.78
N ALA A 122 23.56 -30.76 5.67
CA ALA A 122 23.13 -30.67 7.07
C ALA A 122 24.05 -29.73 7.86
N ASN A 123 23.48 -28.68 8.45
CA ASN A 123 24.21 -27.62 9.14
C ASN A 123 23.68 -27.27 10.54
N GLY A 124 22.76 -28.10 11.07
CA GLY A 124 22.24 -27.96 12.43
C GLY A 124 20.95 -27.15 12.58
N ASP A 125 20.29 -26.73 11.49
CA ASP A 125 18.92 -26.19 11.55
C ASP A 125 17.93 -27.29 11.98
N PRO A 126 17.24 -27.15 13.13
CA PRO A 126 16.24 -28.13 13.57
C PRO A 126 14.99 -28.16 12.67
N ASN A 127 14.79 -27.16 11.81
CA ASN A 127 13.70 -27.09 10.84
C ASN A 127 14.14 -27.42 9.41
N TYR A 128 15.33 -27.99 9.24
CA TYR A 128 15.79 -28.51 7.95
C TYR A 128 14.96 -29.74 7.56
N GLN A 129 14.34 -29.70 6.37
CA GLN A 129 13.42 -30.76 5.93
C GLN A 129 14.02 -31.59 4.80
N ASP A 130 14.31 -32.87 5.10
CA ASP A 130 14.66 -33.94 4.15
C ASP A 130 15.66 -33.54 3.06
N ASP A 131 16.73 -32.86 3.44
CA ASP A 131 17.78 -32.37 2.54
C ASP A 131 17.31 -31.39 1.44
N LYS A 132 16.17 -30.72 1.63
CA LYS A 132 15.57 -29.82 0.62
C LYS A 132 15.59 -28.34 0.98
N TYR A 133 15.17 -27.96 2.19
CA TYR A 133 15.09 -26.54 2.56
C TYR A 133 15.23 -26.26 4.06
N HIS A 134 15.68 -25.05 4.38
CA HIS A 134 15.71 -24.42 5.70
C HIS A 134 14.41 -23.63 5.94
N ASN A 135 13.66 -23.99 6.99
CA ASN A 135 12.46 -23.25 7.41
C ASN A 135 12.54 -22.77 8.86
N PRO A 136 13.54 -21.92 9.21
CA PRO A 136 13.76 -21.49 10.59
C PRO A 136 12.59 -20.71 11.21
N PHE A 137 11.66 -20.21 10.38
CA PHE A 137 10.51 -19.41 10.80
C PHE A 137 9.18 -20.17 10.77
N ASN A 138 9.19 -21.47 10.42
CA ASN A 138 7.98 -22.30 10.29
C ASN A 138 6.93 -21.68 9.35
N PHE A 139 7.35 -21.11 8.22
CA PHE A 139 6.44 -20.57 7.23
C PHE A 139 5.55 -21.66 6.64
N SER A 140 4.28 -21.33 6.47
CA SER A 140 3.30 -22.19 5.81
C SER A 140 3.36 -21.98 4.29
N PHE A 141 3.77 -23.00 3.54
CA PHE A 141 3.78 -22.97 2.08
C PHE A 141 2.42 -22.60 1.48
N LYS A 142 1.32 -22.96 2.13
CA LYS A 142 -0.03 -22.69 1.64
C LYS A 142 -0.41 -21.20 1.70
N SER A 143 0.12 -20.44 2.67
CA SER A 143 -0.42 -19.12 3.02
C SER A 143 0.61 -18.00 3.06
N ASP A 144 1.87 -18.32 3.34
CA ASP A 144 2.88 -17.33 3.74
C ASP A 144 3.74 -16.84 2.58
N PHE A 145 3.48 -17.31 1.36
CA PHE A 145 4.28 -17.02 0.16
C PHE A 145 3.40 -16.45 -0.95
N ILE A 146 4.02 -15.70 -1.86
CA ILE A 146 3.39 -15.32 -3.13
C ILE A 146 3.18 -16.60 -3.96
N ARG A 147 1.98 -16.74 -4.51
CA ARG A 147 1.54 -17.88 -5.34
C ARG A 147 0.94 -17.44 -6.67
N ASP A 148 0.52 -16.19 -6.76
CA ASP A 148 -0.12 -15.61 -7.94
C ASP A 148 0.48 -14.23 -8.25
N ARG A 149 0.62 -13.89 -9.53
CA ARG A 149 1.20 -12.61 -9.97
C ARG A 149 0.37 -11.42 -9.50
N ASP A 150 -0.95 -11.58 -9.36
CA ASP A 150 -1.83 -10.53 -8.85
C ASP A 150 -1.51 -10.17 -7.40
N GLN A 151 -0.94 -11.10 -6.62
CA GLN A 151 -0.52 -10.84 -5.25
C GLN A 151 0.70 -9.92 -5.15
N LEU A 152 1.45 -9.72 -6.24
CA LEU A 152 2.51 -8.73 -6.29
C LEU A 152 1.95 -7.31 -6.32
N ASN A 153 0.75 -7.10 -6.88
CA ASN A 153 0.15 -5.77 -6.97
C ASN A 153 -0.26 -5.25 -5.58
N VAL A 154 -0.11 -3.95 -5.40
CA VAL A 154 -0.62 -3.20 -4.25
C VAL A 154 -1.85 -2.43 -4.69
N TYR A 155 -2.91 -2.48 -3.89
CA TYR A 155 -4.18 -1.82 -4.23
C TYR A 155 -4.54 -0.74 -3.22
N GLY A 156 -5.08 0.38 -3.69
CA GLY A 156 -5.56 1.46 -2.84
C GLY A 156 -6.88 2.05 -3.31
N ASP A 157 -7.70 2.50 -2.37
CA ASP A 157 -9.06 2.98 -2.63
C ASP A 157 -9.37 4.20 -1.77
N ILE A 158 -10.12 5.15 -2.35
CA ILE A 158 -10.68 6.31 -1.65
C ILE A 158 -12.14 6.03 -1.34
N SER A 159 -12.55 6.30 -0.11
CA SER A 159 -13.95 6.29 0.29
C SER A 159 -14.29 7.56 1.05
N VAL A 160 -15.55 7.98 0.98
CA VAL A 160 -16.09 9.05 1.82
C VAL A 160 -17.26 8.47 2.60
N ASN A 161 -17.25 8.67 3.91
CA ASN A 161 -18.25 8.09 4.81
C ASN A 161 -18.41 6.56 4.63
N ASN A 162 -17.28 5.86 4.44
CA ASN A 162 -17.19 4.41 4.16
C ASN A 162 -17.84 3.96 2.83
N ASN A 163 -18.08 4.86 1.89
CA ASN A 163 -18.57 4.53 0.55
C ASN A 163 -17.53 4.88 -0.50
N THR A 164 -17.20 3.93 -1.38
CA THR A 164 -16.31 4.14 -2.54
C THR A 164 -17.09 4.58 -3.80
N GLU A 165 -18.42 4.64 -3.72
CA GLU A 165 -19.34 4.88 -4.84
C GLU A 165 -19.22 3.82 -5.95
N ASN A 166 -18.84 2.59 -5.57
CA ASN A 166 -18.68 1.47 -6.50
C ASN A 166 -20.00 0.98 -7.11
N ALA A 167 -21.09 1.05 -6.35
CA ALA A 167 -22.41 0.60 -6.80
C ALA A 167 -23.10 1.63 -7.72
N SER A 168 -23.00 2.91 -7.36
CA SER A 168 -23.57 4.03 -8.12
C SER A 168 -22.93 5.35 -7.66
N VAL A 169 -23.04 6.38 -8.49
CA VAL A 169 -22.57 7.73 -8.15
C VAL A 169 -23.53 8.37 -7.15
N GLY A 170 -23.06 8.56 -5.91
CA GLY A 170 -23.76 9.29 -4.87
C GLY A 170 -23.87 10.80 -5.11
N SER A 171 -24.39 11.53 -4.12
CA SER A 171 -24.53 12.98 -4.22
C SER A 171 -24.24 13.69 -2.90
N HIS A 172 -23.69 14.90 -3.01
CA HIS A 172 -23.43 15.81 -1.88
C HIS A 172 -23.96 17.21 -2.21
N ALA A 173 -24.45 17.92 -1.21
CA ALA A 173 -24.84 19.32 -1.30
C ALA A 173 -23.64 20.25 -1.04
N ILE A 174 -23.76 21.49 -1.49
CA ILE A 174 -22.81 22.55 -1.11
C ILE A 174 -22.85 22.72 0.42
N GLY A 175 -21.67 22.70 1.05
CA GLY A 175 -21.50 22.77 2.50
C GLY A 175 -21.27 21.41 3.16
N ASP A 176 -21.57 20.30 2.46
CA ASP A 176 -21.38 18.95 3.02
C ASP A 176 -19.92 18.70 3.37
N LYS A 177 -19.74 18.00 4.49
CA LYS A 177 -18.43 17.56 4.97
C LYS A 177 -18.10 16.19 4.40
N LEU A 178 -16.88 16.05 3.91
CA LEU A 178 -16.36 14.81 3.35
C LEU A 178 -15.32 14.25 4.33
N ASN A 179 -15.70 13.22 5.09
CA ASN A 179 -14.74 12.45 5.87
C ASN A 179 -14.16 11.38 4.95
N LEU A 180 -12.95 11.64 4.47
CA LEU A 180 -12.30 10.85 3.44
C LEU A 180 -11.37 9.83 4.08
N ASP A 181 -11.53 8.57 3.73
CA ASP A 181 -10.62 7.48 4.06
C ASP A 181 -9.89 7.05 2.79
N PHE A 182 -8.56 7.23 2.78
CA PHE A 182 -7.69 6.73 1.73
C PHE A 182 -6.94 5.50 2.26
N SER A 183 -7.25 4.33 1.71
CA SER A 183 -6.69 3.05 2.16
C SER A 183 -5.73 2.44 1.14
N VAL A 184 -4.78 1.66 1.61
CA VAL A 184 -3.89 0.82 0.81
C VAL A 184 -3.76 -0.57 1.44
N LYS A 185 -3.93 -1.62 0.63
CA LYS A 185 -3.81 -3.02 1.02
C LYS A 185 -2.38 -3.50 0.84
N LEU A 186 -1.76 -3.87 1.95
CA LEU A 186 -0.39 -4.35 2.07
C LEU A 186 -0.33 -5.76 2.70
N ASP A 187 -1.44 -6.51 2.68
CA ASP A 187 -1.52 -7.87 3.26
C ASP A 187 -0.58 -8.87 2.56
N ASN A 188 -0.28 -8.65 1.28
CA ASN A 188 0.72 -9.45 0.55
C ASN A 188 2.16 -9.00 0.80
N LEU A 189 2.42 -7.91 1.54
CA LEU A 189 3.78 -7.47 1.86
C LEU A 189 4.55 -8.56 2.61
N SER A 190 3.91 -9.17 3.62
CA SER A 190 4.50 -10.26 4.38
C SER A 190 4.83 -11.46 3.48
N LYS A 191 3.95 -11.80 2.54
CA LYS A 191 4.16 -12.91 1.60
C LYS A 191 5.32 -12.65 0.66
N TRP A 192 5.41 -11.44 0.11
CA TRP A 192 6.53 -11.03 -0.74
C TRP A 192 7.86 -11.12 0.02
N GLN A 193 7.90 -10.56 1.22
CA GLN A 193 9.10 -10.56 2.05
C GLN A 193 9.53 -11.96 2.49
N ASN A 194 8.57 -12.84 2.81
CA ASN A 194 8.87 -14.24 3.10
C ASN A 194 9.40 -14.97 1.85
N SER A 195 8.80 -14.76 0.68
CA SER A 195 9.26 -15.31 -0.60
C SER A 195 10.69 -14.87 -0.93
N ARG A 196 11.00 -13.58 -0.73
CA ARG A 196 12.35 -13.03 -0.90
C ARG A 196 13.34 -13.64 0.09
N LEU A 197 13.02 -13.64 1.38
CA LEU A 197 13.87 -14.26 2.41
C LEU A 197 14.14 -15.72 2.08
N TRP A 198 13.10 -16.45 1.67
CA TRP A 198 13.21 -17.86 1.35
C TRP A 198 14.22 -18.11 0.26
N TRP A 199 14.17 -17.33 -0.82
CA TRP A 199 15.17 -17.39 -1.88
C TRP A 199 16.56 -16.95 -1.42
N ASP A 200 16.64 -16.03 -0.45
CA ASP A 200 17.93 -15.60 0.07
C ASP A 200 18.62 -16.69 0.88
N ILE A 201 17.84 -17.43 1.68
CA ILE A 201 18.35 -18.43 2.62
C ILE A 201 18.33 -19.88 2.10
N ASN A 202 17.62 -20.14 1.00
CA ASN A 202 17.52 -21.45 0.33
C ASN A 202 18.00 -21.38 -1.12
N GLY A 203 18.48 -22.51 -1.64
CA GLY A 203 19.13 -22.70 -2.92
C GLY A 203 20.50 -23.35 -2.80
N HIS A 204 20.97 -23.89 -3.92
CA HIS A 204 22.33 -24.38 -4.09
C HIS A 204 23.35 -23.32 -3.63
N SER A 205 24.34 -23.72 -2.83
CA SER A 205 25.41 -22.85 -2.30
C SER A 205 25.02 -21.73 -1.33
N LYS A 206 23.81 -21.74 -0.74
CA LYS A 206 23.43 -20.75 0.30
C LYS A 206 24.08 -20.97 1.66
N GLY A 207 24.59 -22.18 1.93
CA GLY A 207 25.38 -22.47 3.13
C GLY A 207 24.66 -22.12 4.43
N MET A 208 25.16 -21.12 5.16
CA MET A 208 24.64 -20.69 6.47
C MET A 208 23.71 -19.46 6.40
N ALA A 209 23.24 -19.05 5.22
CA ALA A 209 22.39 -17.86 5.07
C ALA A 209 21.10 -17.92 5.90
N TRP A 210 20.50 -19.09 6.09
CA TRP A 210 19.35 -19.29 7.00
C TRP A 210 19.63 -18.89 8.44
N LYS A 211 20.92 -18.92 8.83
CA LYS A 211 21.38 -18.52 10.15
C LYS A 211 21.75 -17.04 10.16
N THR A 212 22.62 -16.60 9.27
CA THR A 212 23.16 -15.22 9.26
C THR A 212 22.11 -14.18 8.84
N HIS A 213 21.30 -14.48 7.83
CA HIS A 213 20.22 -13.59 7.37
C HIS A 213 18.87 -13.95 8.01
N GLY A 214 18.75 -15.18 8.55
CA GLY A 214 17.56 -15.66 9.23
C GLY A 214 17.69 -15.61 10.76
N THR A 215 17.94 -16.74 11.42
CA THR A 215 17.73 -16.87 12.89
C THR A 215 18.57 -15.93 13.76
N GLU A 216 19.76 -15.54 13.31
CA GLU A 216 20.66 -14.62 14.00
C GLU A 216 20.70 -13.23 13.33
N GLY A 217 19.94 -13.05 12.24
CA GLY A 217 19.88 -11.81 11.50
C GLY A 217 19.10 -10.72 12.22
N TYR A 218 19.42 -9.49 11.87
CA TYR A 218 18.76 -8.26 12.27
C TYR A 218 18.35 -7.48 11.01
N ILE A 219 17.17 -6.86 11.10
CA ILE A 219 16.59 -6.07 10.00
C ILE A 219 16.38 -4.64 10.49
N ALA A 220 17.06 -3.69 9.85
CA ALA A 220 16.81 -2.27 10.02
C ALA A 220 16.07 -1.73 8.80
N THR A 221 15.14 -0.79 9.00
CA THR A 221 14.37 -0.23 7.87
C THR A 221 14.23 1.29 7.97
N ASP A 222 14.05 1.92 6.81
CA ASP A 222 13.53 3.29 6.69
C ASP A 222 12.45 3.27 5.60
N SER A 223 11.21 3.01 6.00
CA SER A 223 10.10 2.94 5.05
C SER A 223 9.33 4.26 5.01
N GLU A 224 8.73 4.57 3.86
CA GLU A 224 7.80 5.68 3.71
C GLU A 224 6.60 5.26 2.88
N LEU A 225 5.43 5.76 3.26
CA LEU A 225 4.19 5.74 2.48
C LEU A 225 3.78 7.17 2.20
N VAL A 226 3.43 7.48 0.96
CA VAL A 226 2.95 8.81 0.57
C VAL A 226 1.59 8.67 -0.11
N PHE A 227 0.60 9.34 0.47
CA PHE A 227 -0.75 9.46 -0.05
C PHE A 227 -0.90 10.84 -0.67
N VAL A 228 -1.20 10.90 -1.96
CA VAL A 228 -1.44 12.16 -2.67
C VAL A 228 -2.89 12.20 -3.12
N LEU A 229 -3.61 13.23 -2.69
CA LEU A 229 -4.98 13.51 -3.12
C LEU A 229 -4.97 14.74 -4.03
N ASN A 230 -5.42 14.58 -5.27
CA ASN A 230 -5.66 15.70 -6.17
C ASN A 230 -7.05 16.26 -5.87
N ILE A 231 -7.09 17.50 -5.39
CA ILE A 231 -8.33 18.12 -4.90
C ILE A 231 -8.96 18.96 -6.02
N PRO A 232 -10.12 18.56 -6.55
CA PRO A 232 -10.75 19.27 -7.66
C PRO A 232 -11.30 20.63 -7.21
N ARG A 233 -11.54 21.49 -8.20
CA ARG A 233 -12.34 22.71 -7.98
C ARG A 233 -13.70 22.31 -7.39
N GLY A 234 -14.15 23.06 -6.39
CA GLY A 234 -15.39 22.75 -5.68
C GLY A 234 -15.20 22.04 -4.35
N ILE A 235 -13.98 21.61 -4.02
CA ILE A 235 -13.63 21.08 -2.69
C ILE A 235 -12.74 22.07 -1.95
N THR A 236 -13.06 22.32 -0.70
CA THR A 236 -12.21 23.06 0.24
C THR A 236 -11.45 22.07 1.10
N VAL A 237 -10.12 22.25 1.18
CA VAL A 237 -9.28 21.62 2.21
C VAL A 237 -9.06 22.68 3.30
N PRO A 238 -9.14 22.31 4.59
CA PRO A 238 -8.65 23.16 5.67
C PRO A 238 -7.21 23.61 5.45
N ASN A 239 -6.77 24.65 6.16
CA ASN A 239 -5.34 24.92 6.26
C ASN A 239 -4.63 23.67 6.79
N VAL A 240 -3.48 23.30 6.23
CA VAL A 240 -2.74 22.10 6.64
C VAL A 240 -2.40 22.10 8.13
N ASN A 241 -2.16 23.27 8.73
CA ASN A 241 -1.89 23.39 10.16
C ASN A 241 -3.10 23.05 11.03
N ASP A 242 -4.32 23.17 10.48
CA ASP A 242 -5.59 22.87 11.13
C ASP A 242 -6.18 21.52 10.68
N LEU A 243 -5.51 20.84 9.74
CA LEU A 243 -6.00 19.61 9.15
C LEU A 243 -5.92 18.47 10.17
N LYS A 244 -7.08 17.87 10.45
CA LYS A 244 -7.17 16.67 11.28
C LYS A 244 -7.06 15.44 10.39
N PHE A 245 -6.04 14.63 10.63
CA PHE A 245 -5.91 13.34 9.98
C PHE A 245 -5.34 12.26 10.89
N ARG A 246 -5.81 11.03 10.67
CA ARG A 246 -5.46 9.82 11.42
C ARG A 246 -4.83 8.80 10.48
N VAL A 247 -3.92 8.00 11.04
CA VAL A 247 -3.33 6.86 10.35
C VAL A 247 -3.69 5.63 11.17
N GLU A 248 -4.18 4.60 10.50
CA GLU A 248 -4.55 3.30 11.08
C GLU A 248 -3.84 2.17 10.33
N GLY A 249 -3.70 1.00 10.96
CA GLY A 249 -3.13 -0.19 10.32
C GLY A 249 -1.60 -0.34 10.42
N LEU A 250 -0.94 0.54 11.19
CA LEU A 250 0.48 0.47 11.50
C LEU A 250 0.68 0.48 13.03
N ASN A 251 1.57 -0.38 13.54
CA ASN A 251 1.79 -0.52 14.99
C ASN A 251 2.48 0.71 15.59
N SER A 252 3.41 1.33 14.84
CA SER A 252 4.13 2.51 15.30
C SER A 252 4.58 3.39 14.13
N LEU A 253 4.72 4.69 14.39
CA LEU A 253 5.11 5.70 13.41
C LEU A 253 6.29 6.51 13.95
N LYS A 254 7.31 6.72 13.12
CA LYS A 254 8.39 7.67 13.37
C LYS A 254 7.85 9.10 13.27
N PHE A 255 7.12 9.38 12.20
CA PHE A 255 6.34 10.61 12.05
C PHE A 255 5.27 10.48 10.96
N LYS A 256 4.38 11.47 10.92
CA LYS A 256 3.44 11.71 9.82
C LYS A 256 3.34 13.21 9.56
N LYS A 257 3.20 13.62 8.31
CA LYS A 257 3.13 15.03 7.91
C LYS A 257 2.13 15.21 6.77
N ALA A 258 1.34 16.27 6.81
CA ALA A 258 0.53 16.72 5.69
C ALA A 258 1.10 18.01 5.11
N GLU A 259 1.00 18.19 3.79
CA GLU A 259 1.39 19.40 3.09
C GLU A 259 0.48 19.67 1.90
N ARG A 260 0.37 20.96 1.53
CA ARG A 260 -0.46 21.41 0.42
C ARG A 260 0.44 21.98 -0.66
N VAL A 261 0.43 21.37 -1.85
CA VAL A 261 1.22 21.81 -3.01
C VAL A 261 0.27 22.02 -4.18
N GLY A 262 0.04 23.27 -4.58
CA GLY A 262 -0.88 23.59 -5.68
C GLY A 262 -2.30 23.12 -5.39
N ASP A 263 -2.80 22.13 -6.13
CA ASP A 263 -4.09 21.46 -5.97
C ASP A 263 -4.02 20.08 -5.26
N LYS A 264 -2.82 19.63 -4.88
CA LYS A 264 -2.57 18.40 -4.11
C LYS A 264 -2.53 18.57 -2.60
N LEU A 265 -3.18 17.65 -1.88
CA LEU A 265 -2.92 17.36 -0.48
C LEU A 265 -2.02 16.12 -0.41
N ILE A 266 -0.82 16.26 0.13
CA ILE A 266 0.18 15.19 0.24
C ILE A 266 0.32 14.82 1.72
N ILE A 267 0.18 13.54 2.05
CA ILE A 267 0.32 13.00 3.40
C ILE A 267 1.43 11.95 3.38
N ARG A 268 2.51 12.24 4.11
CA ARG A 268 3.69 11.39 4.27
C ARG A 268 3.60 10.67 5.61
N ILE A 269 3.92 9.38 5.60
CA ILE A 269 3.91 8.51 6.77
C ILE A 269 5.21 7.73 6.77
N HIS A 270 5.97 7.84 7.85
CA HIS A 270 7.14 7.01 8.09
C HIS A 270 6.81 6.02 9.21
N PRO A 271 6.56 4.74 8.89
CA PRO A 271 6.45 3.70 9.88
C PRO A 271 7.75 3.58 10.68
N SER A 272 7.64 3.09 11.92
CA SER A 272 8.80 2.62 12.67
C SER A 272 8.60 1.17 13.06
N LEU A 273 9.70 0.44 13.18
CA LEU A 273 9.70 -0.89 13.79
C LEU A 273 9.61 -0.77 15.33
N ASN A 274 10.43 0.11 15.90
CA ASN A 274 10.49 0.47 17.32
C ASN A 274 11.29 1.78 17.48
N GLU A 275 11.64 2.18 18.70
CA GLU A 275 12.44 3.39 18.97
C GLU A 275 13.84 3.35 18.31
N ASN A 276 14.40 2.16 18.11
CA ASN A 276 15.75 1.97 17.56
C ASN A 276 15.75 1.80 16.03
N GLY A 277 14.61 1.55 15.40
CA GLY A 277 14.47 1.36 13.96
C GLY A 277 15.05 0.05 13.43
N TYR A 278 15.16 -1.00 14.26
CA TYR A 278 15.55 -2.35 13.84
C TYR A 278 14.89 -3.43 14.70
N LEU A 279 14.79 -4.66 14.18
CA LEU A 279 14.32 -5.85 14.89
C LEU A 279 15.26 -7.03 14.63
N SER A 280 15.15 -8.10 15.42
CA SER A 280 15.63 -9.41 14.97
C SER A 280 14.84 -9.82 13.72
N ALA A 281 15.42 -10.62 12.82
CA ALA A 281 14.71 -11.09 11.63
C ALA A 281 13.42 -11.85 12.02
N ARG A 282 13.47 -12.66 13.08
CA ARG A 282 12.29 -13.36 13.61
C ARG A 282 11.15 -12.40 13.97
N ASP A 283 11.45 -11.36 14.73
CA ASP A 283 10.45 -10.38 15.15
C ASP A 283 9.99 -9.53 13.97
N TYR A 284 10.87 -9.25 13.02
CA TYR A 284 10.56 -8.53 11.79
C TYR A 284 9.54 -9.26 10.91
N TYR A 285 9.76 -10.55 10.60
CA TYR A 285 8.81 -11.33 9.81
C TYR A 285 7.48 -11.58 10.55
N ALA A 286 7.51 -11.68 11.88
CA ALA A 286 6.30 -11.69 12.69
C ALA A 286 5.55 -10.34 12.62
N TYR A 287 6.28 -9.23 12.70
CA TYR A 287 5.75 -7.88 12.57
C TYR A 287 5.07 -7.67 11.20
N LEU A 288 5.70 -8.09 10.10
CA LEU A 288 5.13 -7.95 8.76
C LEU A 288 3.76 -8.60 8.64
N LYS A 289 3.53 -9.76 9.28
CA LYS A 289 2.22 -10.44 9.28
C LYS A 289 1.09 -9.63 9.96
N THR A 290 1.43 -8.63 10.78
CA THR A 290 0.45 -7.75 11.43
C THR A 290 -0.02 -6.62 10.50
N ILE A 291 0.73 -6.33 9.43
CA ILE A 291 0.38 -5.30 8.46
C ILE A 291 -0.62 -5.88 7.46
N SER A 292 -1.78 -5.22 7.35
CA SER A 292 -2.82 -5.58 6.40
C SER A 292 -3.23 -4.37 5.57
N THR A 293 -4.19 -3.59 6.04
CA THR A 293 -4.61 -2.35 5.38
C THR A 293 -4.12 -1.15 6.17
N VAL A 294 -3.40 -0.24 5.51
CA VAL A 294 -3.07 1.07 6.07
C VAL A 294 -4.10 2.07 5.58
N LYS A 295 -4.62 2.90 6.49
CA LYS A 295 -5.68 3.85 6.18
C LYS A 295 -5.36 5.24 6.70
N VAL A 296 -5.54 6.24 5.85
CA VAL A 296 -5.43 7.65 6.18
C VAL A 296 -6.82 8.28 6.15
N SER A 297 -7.33 8.64 7.33
CA SER A 297 -8.61 9.34 7.48
C SER A 297 -8.35 10.83 7.55
N VAL A 298 -8.93 11.61 6.64
CA VAL A 298 -8.83 13.05 6.56
C VAL A 298 -10.18 13.69 6.82
N GLU A 299 -10.25 14.53 7.84
CA GLU A 299 -11.47 15.21 8.27
C GLU A 299 -11.51 16.66 7.78
N GLY A 300 -12.73 17.20 7.63
CA GLY A 300 -12.94 18.64 7.45
C GLY A 300 -12.91 19.13 6.00
N LEU A 301 -12.67 18.25 5.02
CA LEU A 301 -12.92 18.55 3.61
C LEU A 301 -14.40 18.89 3.42
N SER A 302 -14.72 19.80 2.51
CA SER A 302 -16.12 20.13 2.23
C SER A 302 -16.37 20.60 0.81
N VAL A 303 -17.57 20.33 0.33
CA VAL A 303 -18.07 20.87 -0.94
C VAL A 303 -18.32 22.38 -0.79
N ASN A 304 -17.79 23.19 -1.69
CA ASN A 304 -17.92 24.64 -1.68
C ASN A 304 -18.72 25.17 -2.88
N SER A 305 -19.03 26.46 -2.86
CA SER A 305 -19.88 27.12 -3.86
C SER A 305 -19.29 27.19 -5.27
N LYS A 306 -18.02 26.84 -5.46
CA LYS A 306 -17.39 26.78 -6.79
C LYS A 306 -17.61 25.43 -7.49
N ALA A 307 -18.22 24.46 -6.81
CA ALA A 307 -18.55 23.18 -7.39
C ALA A 307 -19.68 23.34 -8.41
N ALA A 308 -19.56 22.69 -9.57
CA ALA A 308 -20.58 22.75 -10.60
C ALA A 308 -21.78 21.88 -10.19
N VAL A 309 -22.95 22.52 -10.10
CA VAL A 309 -24.18 21.85 -9.70
C VAL A 309 -24.67 20.95 -10.83
N ASN A 310 -25.16 19.76 -10.45
CA ASN A 310 -25.58 18.69 -11.33
C ASN A 310 -24.47 18.08 -12.19
N GLU A 311 -23.21 18.35 -11.87
CA GLU A 311 -22.05 17.73 -12.50
C GLU A 311 -21.32 16.81 -11.53
N ASN A 312 -20.52 15.90 -12.09
CA ASN A 312 -19.65 15.03 -11.32
C ASN A 312 -18.43 15.80 -10.84
N VAL A 313 -18.11 15.65 -9.56
CA VAL A 313 -16.87 16.08 -8.95
C VAL A 313 -16.09 14.84 -8.56
N THR A 314 -14.85 14.75 -9.05
CA THR A 314 -13.98 13.59 -8.83
C THR A 314 -12.75 13.99 -8.04
N ILE A 315 -12.55 13.38 -6.88
CA ILE A 315 -11.28 13.38 -6.17
C ILE A 315 -10.47 12.20 -6.71
N THR A 316 -9.24 12.44 -7.14
CA THR A 316 -8.32 11.36 -7.53
C THR A 316 -7.19 11.26 -6.52
N GLY A 317 -6.54 10.11 -6.45
CA GLY A 317 -5.38 9.95 -5.61
C GLY A 317 -4.35 8.98 -6.16
N SER A 318 -3.20 8.99 -5.49
CA SER A 318 -2.13 8.01 -5.66
C SER A 318 -1.56 7.64 -4.30
N VAL A 319 -1.14 6.38 -4.16
CA VAL A 319 -0.37 5.92 -3.00
C VAL A 319 0.89 5.25 -3.51
N VAL A 320 2.03 5.71 -3.01
CA VAL A 320 3.34 5.15 -3.33
C VAL A 320 4.06 4.83 -2.04
N GLY A 321 5.01 3.91 -2.09
CA GLY A 321 5.83 3.59 -0.94
C GLY A 321 7.21 3.06 -1.31
N VAL A 322 8.10 3.19 -0.34
CA VAL A 322 9.44 2.58 -0.36
C VAL A 322 9.63 1.77 0.90
N GLN A 323 10.18 0.57 0.73
CA GLN A 323 10.76 -0.21 1.80
C GLN A 323 12.27 -0.27 1.57
N ASP A 324 13.02 0.59 2.25
CA ASP A 324 14.48 0.53 2.34
C ASP A 324 14.85 -0.31 3.56
N GLU A 325 15.58 -1.40 3.33
CA GLU A 325 15.91 -2.39 4.35
C GLU A 325 17.40 -2.73 4.33
N LEU A 326 17.94 -3.02 5.51
CA LEU A 326 19.28 -3.56 5.72
C LEU A 326 19.13 -4.89 6.47
N VAL A 327 19.69 -5.95 5.88
CA VAL A 327 19.91 -7.24 6.53
C VAL A 327 21.35 -7.28 7.02
N THR A 328 21.56 -7.74 8.26
CA THR A 328 22.90 -7.89 8.87
C THR A 328 22.85 -8.93 9.97
N ASP A 329 23.94 -9.65 10.23
CA ASP A 329 24.10 -10.55 11.37
C ASP A 329 24.62 -9.84 12.64
N SER A 330 24.83 -8.52 12.57
CA SER A 330 25.35 -7.71 13.67
C SER A 330 24.32 -6.74 14.23
N MET A 331 23.96 -6.94 15.51
CA MET A 331 23.07 -6.04 16.23
C MET A 331 23.61 -4.61 16.29
N GLU A 332 24.92 -4.43 16.45
CA GLU A 332 25.53 -3.09 16.52
C GLU A 332 25.45 -2.38 15.16
N VAL A 333 25.60 -3.11 14.05
CA VAL A 333 25.42 -2.56 12.69
C VAL A 333 23.97 -2.14 12.48
N ALA A 334 23.00 -3.00 12.82
CA ALA A 334 21.57 -2.70 12.68
C ALA A 334 21.16 -1.48 13.53
N LYS A 335 21.65 -1.40 14.76
CA LYS A 335 21.38 -0.29 15.69
C LYS A 335 21.96 1.02 15.18
N ASN A 336 23.25 1.03 14.87
CA ASN A 336 24.00 2.24 14.51
C ASN A 336 23.77 2.66 13.05
N LYS A 337 23.27 1.74 12.20
CA LYS A 337 23.04 1.95 10.75
C LYS A 337 24.31 2.45 10.06
N ALA A 338 25.42 1.85 10.49
CA ALA A 338 26.76 2.11 10.03
C ALA A 338 27.63 0.90 10.36
N GLY A 339 28.63 0.65 9.52
CA GLY A 339 29.51 -0.52 9.60
C GLY A 339 29.78 -1.10 8.23
N ALA A 340 30.56 -2.17 8.20
CA ALA A 340 30.77 -2.98 7.01
C ALA A 340 31.13 -4.41 7.44
N GLY A 341 30.14 -5.30 7.36
CA GLY A 341 30.27 -6.75 7.38
C GLY A 341 30.15 -7.35 5.98
N SER A 342 30.60 -8.60 5.81
CA SER A 342 30.44 -9.35 4.55
C SER A 342 28.99 -9.66 4.20
N ASP A 343 28.13 -9.72 5.23
CA ASP A 343 26.73 -10.15 5.15
C ASP A 343 25.74 -8.97 5.28
N ASP A 344 26.26 -7.73 5.26
CA ASP A 344 25.45 -6.51 5.30
C ASP A 344 24.87 -6.22 3.91
N VAL A 345 23.56 -6.39 3.75
CA VAL A 345 22.87 -6.24 2.47
C VAL A 345 21.76 -5.21 2.59
N ARG A 346 21.89 -4.08 1.89
CA ARG A 346 20.82 -3.08 1.76
C ARG A 346 20.05 -3.25 0.45
N ALA A 347 18.74 -3.21 0.51
CA ALA A 347 17.87 -3.20 -0.66
C ALA A 347 16.71 -2.22 -0.49
N ALA A 348 16.20 -1.68 -1.61
CA ALA A 348 15.07 -0.77 -1.61
C ALA A 348 14.00 -1.25 -2.60
N TYR A 349 12.77 -1.41 -2.12
CA TYR A 349 11.62 -1.86 -2.91
C TYR A 349 10.57 -0.78 -3.01
N PHE A 350 10.07 -0.55 -4.21
CA PHE A 350 9.08 0.49 -4.46
C PHE A 350 7.72 -0.10 -4.80
N PHE A 351 6.67 0.61 -4.45
CA PHE A 351 5.35 0.31 -5.00
C PHE A 351 4.60 1.57 -5.44
N ALA A 352 3.73 1.38 -6.42
CA ALA A 352 2.70 2.30 -6.81
C ALA A 352 1.35 1.56 -6.79
N ALA A 353 0.43 2.02 -5.94
CA ALA A 353 -0.86 1.36 -5.77
C ALA A 353 -1.77 1.59 -6.99
N LYS A 354 -2.50 0.54 -7.37
CA LYS A 354 -3.58 0.58 -8.38
C LYS A 354 -4.93 0.63 -7.68
N GLN A 355 -5.96 1.19 -8.32
CA GLN A 355 -7.33 1.08 -7.78
C GLN A 355 -7.79 -0.38 -7.75
N SER A 356 -8.42 -0.81 -6.65
CA SER A 356 -8.97 -2.16 -6.59
C SER A 356 -10.27 -2.25 -7.40
N ASN A 357 -10.58 -3.43 -7.94
CA ASN A 357 -11.86 -3.63 -8.64
C ASN A 357 -13.06 -3.47 -7.70
N ALA A 358 -12.92 -3.80 -6.42
CA ALA A 358 -13.98 -3.69 -5.43
C ALA A 358 -14.23 -2.24 -4.99
N GLY A 359 -13.18 -1.42 -4.95
CA GLY A 359 -13.23 0.00 -4.57
C GLY A 359 -13.33 0.96 -5.76
N ARG A 360 -13.41 0.46 -6.98
CA ARG A 360 -13.60 1.27 -8.19
C ARG A 360 -14.93 1.98 -8.17
N ASP A 361 -14.91 3.32 -8.17
CA ASP A 361 -16.14 4.11 -8.26
C ASP A 361 -16.84 3.93 -9.61
N ALA A 362 -18.18 4.00 -9.61
CA ALA A 362 -19.01 3.69 -10.78
C ALA A 362 -18.81 4.66 -11.96
N ALA A 363 -18.22 5.83 -11.73
CA ALA A 363 -17.91 6.82 -12.77
C ALA A 363 -16.43 6.81 -13.19
N ALA A 364 -15.61 5.91 -12.66
CA ALA A 364 -14.21 5.78 -13.05
C ALA A 364 -14.08 5.55 -14.57
N PRO A 365 -13.14 6.22 -15.27
CA PRO A 365 -12.93 6.01 -16.70
C PRO A 365 -12.53 4.57 -17.01
N LYS A 366 -13.25 3.92 -17.93
CA LYS A 366 -13.03 2.50 -18.28
C LYS A 366 -11.66 2.23 -18.88
N ASP A 367 -11.07 3.22 -19.55
CA ASP A 367 -9.75 3.19 -20.15
C ASP A 367 -8.61 3.43 -19.15
N LYS A 368 -8.94 3.78 -17.89
CA LYS A 368 -7.97 4.09 -16.82
C LYS A 368 -8.17 3.21 -15.58
N PRO A 369 -8.05 1.87 -15.70
CA PRO A 369 -8.34 0.97 -14.59
C PRO A 369 -7.47 1.19 -13.35
N ASN A 370 -6.25 1.72 -13.46
CA ASN A 370 -5.37 1.88 -12.30
C ASN A 370 -5.63 3.17 -11.51
N LEU A 371 -6.38 4.12 -12.07
CA LEU A 371 -6.61 5.44 -11.47
C LEU A 371 -7.46 5.30 -10.23
N ILE A 372 -6.94 5.70 -9.07
CA ILE A 372 -7.72 5.73 -7.84
C ILE A 372 -8.58 6.99 -7.86
N SER A 373 -9.91 6.81 -7.82
CA SER A 373 -10.88 7.89 -7.86
C SER A 373 -12.06 7.67 -6.93
N TYR A 374 -12.67 8.79 -6.53
CA TYR A 374 -13.96 8.86 -5.84
C TYR A 374 -14.77 9.97 -6.52
N THR A 375 -15.93 9.62 -7.06
CA THR A 375 -16.77 10.54 -7.83
C THR A 375 -18.15 10.67 -7.20
N PHE A 376 -18.63 11.90 -7.09
CA PHE A 376 -19.99 12.18 -6.63
C PHE A 376 -20.60 13.34 -7.42
N LYS A 377 -21.92 13.44 -7.41
CA LYS A 377 -22.64 14.55 -8.03
C LYS A 377 -22.93 15.66 -7.02
N VAL A 378 -22.80 16.92 -7.43
CA VAL A 378 -23.17 18.05 -6.55
C VAL A 378 -24.62 18.42 -6.77
N ASN A 379 -25.44 18.35 -5.73
CA ASN A 379 -26.83 18.78 -5.78
C ASN A 379 -26.96 20.28 -5.52
N LYS A 380 -27.98 20.89 -6.12
CA LYS A 380 -28.38 22.26 -5.76
C LYS A 380 -28.79 22.24 -4.28
N ALA A 381 -28.38 23.23 -3.50
CA ALA A 381 -28.93 23.42 -2.17
C ALA A 381 -30.47 23.47 -2.29
N ALA A 382 -31.19 22.79 -1.39
CA ALA A 382 -32.64 22.90 -1.36
C ALA A 382 -33.00 24.39 -1.25
N ASP A 383 -33.85 24.88 -2.17
CA ASP A 383 -34.43 26.21 -2.06
C ASP A 383 -35.33 26.16 -0.82
N ASN A 384 -34.80 26.53 0.35
CA ASN A 384 -35.62 26.77 1.52
C ASN A 384 -36.64 27.84 1.09
N PRO A 385 -37.95 27.54 1.03
CA PRO A 385 -38.92 28.58 0.74
C PRO A 385 -38.83 29.55 1.91
N VAL A 386 -38.38 30.78 1.63
CA VAL A 386 -38.59 31.88 2.55
C VAL A 386 -40.09 31.86 2.86
N PRO A 387 -40.53 31.75 4.13
CA PRO A 387 -41.95 31.80 4.43
C PRO A 387 -42.46 33.12 3.87
N ASN A 388 -43.35 33.04 2.89
CA ASN A 388 -43.98 34.22 2.30
C ASN A 388 -44.61 35.00 3.45
N LYS A 389 -44.05 36.18 3.73
CA LYS A 389 -44.55 37.08 4.76
C LYS A 389 -46.02 37.37 4.42
N PRO A 390 -47.00 37.01 5.27
CA PRO A 390 -48.39 37.16 4.89
C PRO A 390 -48.69 38.65 4.65
N ALA A 391 -49.31 38.94 3.51
CA ALA A 391 -49.80 40.27 3.17
C ALA A 391 -50.79 40.76 4.25
N LYS A 392 -50.73 42.06 4.57
CA LYS A 392 -51.60 42.70 5.56
C LYS A 392 -53.09 42.41 5.22
N PRO A 393 -53.95 42.08 6.20
CA PRO A 393 -55.33 41.75 5.91
C PRO A 393 -56.12 43.01 5.50
N VAL A 394 -56.83 42.93 4.37
CA VAL A 394 -57.95 43.81 4.05
C VAL A 394 -59.17 43.34 4.85
N LYS A 395 -59.82 44.24 5.59
CA LYS A 395 -61.04 43.95 6.37
C LYS A 395 -62.25 43.70 5.44
N PRO A 396 -63.02 42.62 5.63
CA PRO A 396 -64.38 42.54 5.11
C PRO A 396 -65.45 42.63 6.21
N THR A 397 -66.59 43.13 5.77
CA THR A 397 -67.81 43.54 6.48
C THR A 397 -68.62 42.36 7.01
N LYS A 398 -69.31 42.55 8.15
CA LYS A 398 -70.21 41.57 8.80
C LYS A 398 -71.42 41.21 7.93
N GLN A 399 -71.82 39.93 7.93
CA GLN A 399 -73.23 39.54 8.00
C GLN A 399 -73.41 38.13 8.61
N ASN A 400 -74.48 38.01 9.39
CA ASN A 400 -74.86 36.89 10.28
C ASN A 400 -75.45 35.67 9.54
N ARG A 401 -75.18 34.46 10.04
CA ARG A 401 -76.14 33.42 10.54
C ARG A 401 -75.46 32.03 10.66
N LEU A 402 -75.68 31.36 11.80
CA LEU A 402 -75.33 29.96 12.18
C LEU A 402 -76.61 29.09 12.10
N PRO A 403 -76.61 27.71 12.09
CA PRO A 403 -75.77 26.84 12.95
C PRO A 403 -75.35 25.40 12.48
N ARG A 404 -74.37 24.85 13.22
CA ARG A 404 -74.08 23.45 13.68
C ARG A 404 -74.06 22.24 12.72
N THR A 405 -72.90 21.57 12.66
CA THR A 405 -72.46 20.29 13.32
C THR A 405 -70.94 20.14 13.05
N GLY A 406 -70.03 19.55 13.83
CA GLY A 406 -69.98 18.90 15.14
C GLY A 406 -68.49 18.67 15.46
N ASP A 407 -68.10 18.93 16.70
CA ASP A 407 -66.73 18.87 17.23
C ASP A 407 -66.34 17.46 17.75
N ASN A 408 -65.04 17.16 17.69
CA ASN A 408 -64.21 16.45 18.67
C ASN A 408 -64.33 14.92 18.90
N ALA A 409 -63.22 14.23 18.53
CA ALA A 409 -62.46 13.18 19.26
C ALA A 409 -61.82 12.25 18.20
N ASP A 410 -60.52 11.97 18.19
CA ASP A 410 -59.93 10.98 19.08
C ASP A 410 -58.44 11.22 19.36
N TRP A 411 -58.11 11.59 20.60
CA TRP A 411 -56.76 11.40 21.15
C TRP A 411 -56.46 9.92 21.42
N LEU A 412 -57.50 9.07 21.43
CA LEU A 412 -57.47 7.65 21.79
C LEU A 412 -56.55 6.80 20.90
N LEU A 413 -56.22 7.26 19.69
CA LEU A 413 -55.30 6.56 18.80
C LEU A 413 -53.82 6.68 19.21
N TYR A 414 -53.44 7.72 19.95
CA TYR A 414 -52.05 7.93 20.42
C TYR A 414 -51.76 7.29 21.78
N ALA A 415 -52.78 7.00 22.58
CA ALA A 415 -52.62 6.37 23.91
C ALA A 415 -52.37 4.85 23.84
N VAL A 416 -52.70 4.18 22.73
CA VAL A 416 -52.52 2.72 22.56
C VAL A 416 -51.10 2.36 22.06
N LEU A 417 -50.41 3.27 21.37
CA LEU A 417 -49.10 2.99 20.76
C LEU A 417 -47.90 3.18 21.69
N LEU A 418 -48.07 3.83 22.85
CA LEU A 418 -46.99 4.06 23.82
C LEU A 418 -46.99 3.09 25.02
N GLY A 419 -47.87 2.08 25.02
CA GLY A 419 -48.03 1.12 26.12
C GLY A 419 -47.26 -0.21 25.99
N VAL A 420 -46.44 -0.44 24.96
CA VAL A 420 -45.85 -1.78 24.68
C VAL A 420 -44.32 -1.83 24.77
N SER A 421 -43.63 -0.81 25.29
CA SER A 421 -42.15 -0.77 25.20
C SER A 421 -41.41 -0.36 26.47
N GLY A 422 -41.84 -0.82 27.65
CA GLY A 422 -41.04 -0.57 28.85
C GLY A 422 -41.58 -1.13 30.14
N ALA A 423 -41.42 -2.44 30.37
CA ALA A 423 -41.20 -3.03 31.69
C ALA A 423 -41.13 -4.56 31.60
N VAL A 424 -39.96 -5.17 31.44
CA VAL A 424 -39.54 -6.38 32.18
C VAL A 424 -38.00 -6.47 32.18
N LEU A 425 -37.35 -5.73 33.07
CA LEU A 425 -36.06 -6.10 33.64
C LEU A 425 -36.13 -5.81 35.13
N GLY A 426 -36.04 -6.85 35.97
CA GLY A 426 -35.73 -6.68 37.39
C GLY A 426 -36.52 -7.56 38.36
N GLY A 427 -36.00 -8.77 38.62
CA GLY A 427 -35.81 -9.25 40.00
C GLY A 427 -36.93 -10.05 40.66
N ILE A 428 -36.65 -11.32 40.93
CA ILE A 428 -36.84 -12.14 42.15
C ILE A 428 -36.43 -13.56 41.69
N GLY A 429 -35.40 -14.23 42.19
CA GLY A 429 -35.05 -14.40 43.59
C GLY A 429 -35.50 -15.79 44.07
N TYR A 430 -34.63 -16.79 43.85
CA TYR A 430 -34.35 -17.89 44.79
C TYR A 430 -35.35 -19.07 44.97
N ARG A 431 -34.76 -20.28 44.88
CA ARG A 431 -34.99 -21.54 45.66
C ARG A 431 -35.80 -22.73 45.08
N ARG A 432 -34.99 -23.76 44.71
CA ARG A 432 -34.94 -25.18 45.17
C ARG A 432 -36.04 -26.22 44.82
N ARG A 433 -35.50 -27.33 44.24
CA ARG A 433 -35.78 -28.79 44.44
C ARG A 433 -37.15 -29.29 43.91
N ARG A 434 -37.27 -30.41 43.18
CA ARG A 434 -36.74 -31.80 43.29
C ARG A 434 -36.83 -32.50 41.90
N LYS A 435 -35.87 -33.37 41.52
CA LYS A 435 -36.00 -34.85 41.25
C LYS A 435 -37.19 -35.24 40.35
N GLU A 436 -37.04 -36.04 39.29
CA GLU A 436 -36.50 -37.40 39.26
C GLU A 436 -36.27 -37.92 37.82
N ASN A 437 -35.40 -38.94 37.72
CA ASN A 437 -35.01 -39.82 36.60
C ASN A 437 -33.88 -39.36 35.66
#